data_AF-A0A9E4IUJ7-F1
#
_entry.id   AF-A0A9E4IUJ7-F1
#
_cell.length_a   1.000
_cell.length_b   1.000
_cell.length_c   1.000
_cell.angle_alpha   90.00
_cell.angle_beta   90.00
_cell.angle_gamma   90.00
#
_symmetry.space_group_name_H-M   'P 1'
#
loop_
_entity.id
_entity.type
_entity.pdbx_description
1 polymer ?
#
loop_
_entity_poly.entity_id
_entity_poly.type
_entity_poly.pdbx_seq_one_letter_code
_entity_poly.pdbx_strand_id
1 'polypeptide(L)' 'MHGVVIESEGWYVAECLEIAVVTQARSLDALMVGLREAVALHLEGEDPARLGLSRSPRLLISYEAPPVGA' A
#
# COMPACT_ATOMS: atom_id res chain seq x y z
N MET A 1 3.56 1.54 9.31
CA MET A 1 3.22 2.32 8.12
C MET A 1 1.82 1.96 7.69
N HIS A 2 1.11 2.93 7.14
CA HIS A 2 -0.28 2.85 6.78
C HIS A 2 -0.42 3.02 5.27
N GLY A 3 -1.30 2.22 4.69
CA GLY A 3 -1.76 2.42 3.33
C GLY A 3 -3.26 2.55 3.28
N VAL A 4 -3.74 3.37 2.35
CA VAL A 4 -5.16 3.49 2.04
C VAL A 4 -5.40 2.94 0.64
N VAL A 5 -6.47 2.18 0.48
CA VAL A 5 -6.91 1.68 -0.83
C VAL A 5 -8.23 2.35 -1.20
N ILE A 6 -8.26 2.95 -2.37
CA ILE A 6 -9.47 3.48 -2.99
C ILE A 6 -9.79 2.69 -4.26
N GLU A 7 -11.08 2.48 -4.51
CA GLU A 7 -11.55 1.91 -5.78
C GLU A 7 -12.15 3.02 -6.64
N SER A 8 -11.73 3.10 -7.91
CA SER A 8 -12.26 4.05 -8.88
C SER A 8 -12.16 3.48 -10.30
N GLU A 9 -13.23 3.57 -11.08
CA GLU A 9 -13.27 3.14 -12.50
C GLU A 9 -12.72 1.72 -12.76
N GLY A 10 -13.03 0.79 -11.85
CA GLY A 10 -12.59 -0.60 -11.92
C GLY A 10 -11.09 -0.79 -11.67
N TRP A 11 -10.44 0.16 -11.00
CA TRP A 11 -9.08 0.06 -10.49
C TRP A 11 -9.08 0.22 -8.98
N TYR A 12 -8.20 -0.54 -8.33
CA TYR A 12 -7.78 -0.27 -6.98
C TYR A 12 -6.48 0.53 -7.02
N VAL A 13 -6.39 1.58 -6.20
CA VAL A 13 -5.19 2.39 -6.02
C VAL A 13 -4.82 2.34 -4.54
N ALA A 14 -3.57 1.94 -4.25
CA ALA A 14 -3.01 1.92 -2.91
C ALA A 14 -1.98 3.04 -2.76
N GLU A 15 -2.11 3.85 -1.71
CA GLU A 15 -1.17 4.91 -1.36
C GLU A 15 -0.61 4.67 0.04
N CYS A 16 0.72 4.70 0.20
CA CYS A 16 1.37 4.70 1.51
C CYS A 16 1.48 6.12 2.08
N LEU A 17 1.14 6.30 3.35
CA LEU A 17 1.09 7.63 3.96
C LEU A 17 2.45 8.14 4.45
N GLU A 18 3.38 7.24 4.78
CA GLU A 18 4.70 7.60 5.31
C GLU A 18 5.81 7.62 4.25
N ILE A 19 5.57 7.07 3.06
CA ILE A 19 6.58 6.96 1.99
C ILE A 19 5.95 7.24 0.63
N ALA A 20 6.76 7.72 -0.31
CA ALA A 20 6.32 8.05 -1.67
C ALA A 20 6.12 6.78 -2.53
N VAL A 21 5.15 5.95 -2.14
CA VAL A 21 4.78 4.72 -2.83
C VAL A 21 3.29 4.74 -3.13
N VAL A 22 2.98 4.61 -4.42
CA VAL A 22 1.63 4.42 -4.93
C VAL A 22 1.65 3.27 -5.93
N THR A 23 0.65 2.39 -5.86
CA THR A 23 0.46 1.31 -6.84
C THR A 23 -1.00 1.19 -7.23
N GLN A 24 -1.27 0.57 -8.38
CA GLN A 24 -2.63 0.33 -8.84
C GLN A 24 -2.75 -1.04 -9.49
N ALA A 25 -3.94 -1.65 -9.40
CA ALA A 25 -4.24 -2.91 -10.06
C ALA A 25 -5.74 -3.11 -10.28
N ARG A 26 -6.09 -4.10 -11.10
CA ARG A 26 -7.49 -4.48 -11.37
C ARG A 26 -8.12 -5.40 -10.31
N SER A 27 -7.33 -5.87 -9.34
CA SER A 27 -7.82 -6.66 -8.21
C SER A 27 -7.02 -6.34 -6.95
N LEU A 28 -7.63 -6.56 -5.78
CA LEU A 28 -6.94 -6.39 -4.49
C LEU A 28 -5.72 -7.32 -4.37
N ASP A 29 -5.79 -8.56 -4.86
CA ASP A 29 -4.65 -9.48 -4.81
C ASP A 29 -3.45 -8.96 -5.61
N ALA A 30 -3.69 -8.52 -6.84
CA ALA A 30 -2.65 -7.95 -7.69
C ALA A 30 -2.11 -6.63 -7.11
N LEU A 31 -2.99 -5.80 -6.54
CA LEU A 31 -2.61 -4.57 -5.86
C LEU A 31 -1.64 -4.86 -4.71
N MET A 32 -1.96 -5.86 -3.89
CA MET A 32 -1.17 -6.22 -2.73
C MET A 32 0.21 -6.79 -3.11
N VAL A 33 0.32 -7.52 -4.22
CA VAL A 33 1.62 -7.97 -4.75
C VAL A 33 2.46 -6.76 -5.16
N GLY A 34 1.94 -5.90 -6.04
CA GLY A 34 2.66 -4.72 -6.50
C GLY A 34 3.02 -3.75 -5.37
N LEU A 35 2.12 -3.55 -4.41
CA LEU A 35 2.37 -2.72 -3.23
C LEU A 35 3.53 -3.25 -2.39
N ARG A 36 3.59 -4.58 -2.12
CA ARG A 36 4.70 -5.18 -1.37
C ARG A 36 6.03 -5.02 -2.09
N GLU A 37 6.05 -5.22 -3.41
CA GLU A 37 7.25 -5.05 -4.23
C GLU A 37 7.72 -3.60 -4.23
N ALA A 38 6.82 -2.64 -4.45
CA ALA A 38 7.15 -1.22 -4.46
C ALA A 38 7.64 -0.72 -3.09
N VAL A 39 7.01 -1.16 -2.00
CA VAL A 39 7.48 -0.84 -0.63
C VAL A 39 8.87 -1.45 -0.38
N ALA A 40 9.10 -2.69 -0.78
CA ALA A 40 10.40 -3.35 -0.61
C ALA A 40 11.49 -2.61 -1.40
N LEU A 41 11.22 -2.25 -2.66
CA LEU A 41 12.13 -1.47 -3.49
C LEU A 41 12.41 -0.08 -2.92
N HIS A 42 11.39 0.59 -2.38
CA HIS A 42 11.56 1.92 -1.78
C HIS A 42 12.41 1.88 -0.50
N LEU A 43 12.31 0.82 0.29
CA LEU A 43 13.06 0.67 1.53
C LEU A 43 14.43 -0.02 1.34
N GLU A 44 14.74 -0.50 0.14
CA GLU A 44 15.99 -1.18 -0.16
C GLU A 44 17.17 -0.19 -0.08
N GLY A 45 18.09 -0.44 0.85
CA GLY A 45 19.25 0.44 1.09
C GLY A 45 18.95 1.70 1.89
N GLU A 46 17.68 1.93 2.26
CA GLU A 46 17.27 3.02 3.14
C GLU A 46 17.38 2.63 4.62
N ASP A 47 17.54 3.62 5.50
CA ASP A 47 17.36 3.42 6.94
C ASP A 47 15.91 3.79 7.31
N PRO A 48 15.03 2.81 7.63
CA PRO A 48 13.64 3.08 7.95
C PRO A 48 13.45 4.09 9.09
N ALA A 49 14.41 4.20 10.01
CA ALA A 49 14.34 5.14 11.13
C ALA A 49 14.35 6.61 10.64
N ARG A 50 14.98 6.90 9.49
CA ARG A 50 14.98 8.24 8.89
C ARG A 50 13.60 8.66 8.37
N LEU A 51 12.75 7.67 8.10
CA LEU A 51 11.35 7.84 7.68
C LEU A 51 10.38 7.75 8.87
N GLY A 52 10.89 7.69 10.11
CA GLY A 52 10.07 7.51 11.31
C GLY A 52 9.50 6.09 11.45
N LEU A 53 10.04 5.12 10.71
CA LEU A 53 9.56 3.74 10.71
C LEU A 53 10.40 2.84 11.65
N SER A 54 9.80 1.77 12.14
CA SER A 54 10.53 0.71 12.83
C SER A 54 11.45 -0.04 11.85
N ARG A 55 12.52 -0.67 12.36
CA ARG A 55 13.44 -1.52 11.56
C ARG A 55 12.74 -2.64 10.78
N SER A 56 11.63 -3.12 11.32
CA SER A 56 10.71 -4.05 10.63
C SER A 56 9.34 -3.40 10.59
N PRO A 57 9.06 -2.54 9.60
CA PRO A 57 7.80 -1.83 9.53
C PRO A 57 6.67 -2.81 9.22
N ARG A 58 5.56 -2.69 9.95
CA ARG A 58 4.31 -3.35 9.60
C ARG A 58 3.52 -2.44 8.65
N LEU A 59 3.05 -3.00 7.55
CA LEU A 59 2.12 -2.33 6.64
C LEU A 59 0.69 -2.68 7.05
N LEU A 60 -0.07 -1.67 7.50
CA LEU A 60 -1.49 -1.78 7.79
C LEU A 60 -2.27 -1.12 6.65
N ILE A 61 -3.13 -1.88 5.97
CA ILE A 61 -3.94 -1.38 4.87
C ILE A 61 -5.37 -1.16 5.35
N SER A 62 -5.89 0.04 5.08
CA SER A 62 -7.29 0.36 5.22
C SER A 62 -7.94 0.37 3.85
N TYR A 63 -8.99 -0.43 3.69
CA TYR A 63 -9.78 -0.53 2.47
C TYR A 63 -11.25 -0.60 2.88
N GLU A 64 -12.07 0.27 2.29
CA GLU A 64 -13.52 0.17 2.43
C GLU A 64 -14.05 -0.74 1.33
N ALA A 65 -14.49 -1.93 1.72
CA ALA A 65 -15.12 -2.85 0.80
C ALA A 65 -16.48 -2.32 0.36
N PRO A 66 -16.90 -2.56 -0.90
CA PRO A 66 -18.25 -2.26 -1.31
C PRO A 66 -19.27 -2.97 -0.40
N PRO A 67 -20.45 -2.39 -0.20
CA PRO A 67 -21.48 -2.99 0.64
C PRO A 67 -21.81 -4.40 0.15
N VAL A 68 -21.89 -5.34 1.09
CA VAL A 68 -22.25 -6.73 0.79
C VAL A 68 -23.71 -6.77 0.32
N GLY A 69 -23.93 -7.09 -0.95
CA GLY A 69 -25.27 -7.29 -1.54
C GLY A 69 -25.76 -6.22 -2.52
N ALA A 70 -24.87 -5.37 -3.05
CA ALA A 70 -25.16 -4.47 -4.17
C ALA A 70 -25.11 -5.17 -5.53
#